data_AF-A0A838N4G4-F1
#
_entry.id   AF-A0A838N4G4-F1
#
_cell.length_a   1.000
_cell.length_b   1.000
_cell.length_c   1.000
_cell.angle_alpha   90.00
_cell.angle_beta   90.00
_cell.angle_gamma   90.00
#
_symmetry.space_group_name_H-M   'P 1'
#
loop_
_entity.id
_entity.type
_entity.pdbx_description
1 polymer ?
#
loop_
_entity_poly.entity_id
_entity_poly.type
_entity_poly.pdbx_seq_one_letter_code
_entity_poly.pdbx_strand_id
1 'polypeptide(L)'
;MSLNSDLGIPETVLVLGVGRGGTSLVAGTLRCLGISMGSDPHPVKHEWSPVVYASEGIVDISASLENIEQMNQAHEMWGWKYPADVFALDTILPLVRSPGIIVVTRDLVDLTLSAERYGETPWEIGFLENADVYSHIGTQLRFWPYPVLVVSFHEILAKPDEFVELLCSFLQISPTREQKQDAFAFNSPERNAYRSVGATTRTLIAPGDLQKDVDALAALHIRRYTQDYVGRFAGMKTDTATALSMLAQHLTAAPEDERVKAIATRFVPKFSKFSSDLSPAAASVETCAPGLPRDGMAPIEVFRHILDASERAFESISRSLHDGDYTTAVGYLLLRKLRRMLLLLISLRTELQKCLQLFAPASG
;
A
#
# COMPACT_ATOMS: atom_id res chain seq x y z
N MET A 1 -5.84 -10.40 -3.59
CA MET A 1 -4.81 -9.89 -4.54
C MET A 1 -3.69 -9.21 -3.75
N SER A 2 -2.43 -9.58 -3.98
CA SER A 2 -1.28 -8.89 -3.37
C SER A 2 -0.70 -7.85 -4.34
N LEU A 3 -0.52 -6.63 -3.85
CA LEU A 3 0.10 -5.50 -4.54
C LEU A 3 1.42 -5.20 -3.85
N ASN A 4 2.45 -4.88 -4.64
CA ASN A 4 3.73 -4.40 -4.11
C ASN A 4 4.40 -5.33 -3.09
N SER A 5 4.15 -6.65 -3.15
CA SER A 5 4.73 -7.62 -2.22
C SER A 5 6.26 -7.64 -2.23
N ASP A 6 6.86 -7.15 -3.31
CA ASP A 6 8.31 -7.02 -3.47
C ASP A 6 8.89 -5.74 -2.83
N LEU A 7 8.06 -4.89 -2.20
CA LEU A 7 8.53 -3.73 -1.46
C LEU A 7 9.05 -4.07 -0.06
N GLY A 8 8.75 -5.24 0.49
CA GLY A 8 9.31 -5.72 1.75
C GLY A 8 8.45 -6.78 2.42
N ILE A 9 8.93 -7.29 3.55
CA ILE A 9 8.18 -8.18 4.43
C ILE A 9 7.49 -7.30 5.48
N PRO A 10 6.16 -7.41 5.68
CA PRO A 10 5.48 -6.66 6.73
C PRO A 10 5.99 -7.05 8.13
N GLU A 11 6.32 -6.05 8.95
CA GLU A 11 6.55 -6.23 10.40
C GLU A 11 5.45 -5.56 11.21
N THR A 12 4.75 -4.60 10.61
CA THR A 12 3.56 -3.97 11.21
C THR A 12 2.38 -4.07 10.26
N VAL A 13 1.24 -4.61 10.72
CA VAL A 13 0.08 -4.91 9.87
C VAL A 13 -1.09 -3.97 10.15
N LEU A 14 -1.55 -3.26 9.12
CA LEU A 14 -2.71 -2.37 9.22
C LEU A 14 -3.91 -3.04 8.56
N VAL A 15 -5.00 -3.24 9.30
CA VAL A 15 -6.26 -3.73 8.71
C VAL A 15 -7.20 -2.57 8.45
N LEU A 16 -7.44 -2.29 7.17
CA LEU A 16 -8.24 -1.17 6.69
C LEU A 16 -9.48 -1.66 5.96
N GLY A 17 -10.47 -0.79 5.90
CA GLY A 17 -11.73 -1.02 5.23
C GLY A 17 -12.82 -0.19 5.91
N VAL A 18 -13.98 -0.13 5.29
CA VAL A 18 -15.10 0.62 5.85
C VAL A 18 -15.64 -0.04 7.12
N GLY A 19 -16.33 0.74 7.96
CA GLY A 19 -17.13 0.19 9.05
C GLY A 19 -18.07 -0.90 8.52
N ARG A 20 -18.21 -2.02 9.25
CA ARG A 20 -19.00 -3.19 8.83
C ARG A 20 -18.49 -3.94 7.58
N GLY A 21 -17.32 -3.58 7.03
CA GLY A 21 -16.71 -4.24 5.87
C GLY A 21 -16.05 -5.59 6.12
N GLY A 22 -16.05 -6.10 7.36
CA GLY A 22 -15.37 -7.34 7.71
C GLY A 22 -13.94 -7.16 8.21
N THR A 23 -13.52 -5.92 8.48
CA THR A 23 -12.20 -5.62 9.07
C THR A 23 -11.97 -6.30 10.41
N SER A 24 -13.01 -6.47 11.23
CA SER A 24 -12.94 -7.26 12.48
C SER A 24 -12.73 -8.76 12.22
N LEU A 25 -13.28 -9.32 11.13
CA LEU A 25 -13.06 -10.72 10.76
C LEU A 25 -11.57 -10.96 10.45
N VAL A 26 -10.97 -10.05 9.68
CA VAL A 26 -9.53 -10.12 9.37
C VAL A 26 -8.67 -9.90 10.60
N ALA A 27 -8.96 -8.89 11.43
CA ALA A 27 -8.21 -8.62 12.66
C ALA A 27 -8.30 -9.79 13.68
N GLY A 28 -9.47 -10.42 13.81
CA GLY A 28 -9.63 -11.62 14.64
C GLY A 28 -8.85 -12.81 14.10
N THR A 29 -8.86 -13.00 12.77
CA THR A 29 -8.05 -14.04 12.11
C THR A 29 -6.55 -13.86 12.40
N LEU A 30 -6.04 -12.63 12.31
CA LEU A 30 -4.64 -12.32 12.64
C LEU A 30 -4.30 -12.67 14.10
N ARG A 31 -5.21 -12.39 15.05
CA ARG A 31 -5.04 -12.80 16.46
C ARG A 31 -4.97 -14.32 16.61
N CYS A 32 -5.83 -15.07 15.92
CA CYS A 32 -5.77 -16.54 15.91
C CYS A 32 -4.43 -17.05 15.35
N LEU A 33 -3.85 -16.34 14.39
CA LEU A 33 -2.52 -16.64 13.84
C LEU A 33 -1.35 -16.20 14.75
N GLY A 34 -1.64 -15.67 15.94
CA GLY A 34 -0.64 -15.26 16.92
C GLY A 34 -0.10 -13.84 16.74
N ILE A 35 -0.69 -13.02 15.86
CA ILE A 35 -0.28 -11.63 15.68
C ILE A 35 -0.95 -10.75 16.74
N SER A 36 -0.12 -9.97 17.47
CA SER A 36 -0.61 -8.96 18.41
C SER A 36 -1.34 -7.85 17.66
N MET A 37 -2.60 -7.57 18.02
CA MET A 37 -3.42 -6.53 17.38
C MET A 37 -3.59 -5.29 18.26
N GLY A 38 -2.62 -5.02 19.13
CA GLY A 38 -2.64 -3.94 20.13
C GLY A 38 -2.45 -4.46 21.56
N SER A 39 -2.27 -3.54 22.51
CA SER A 39 -2.05 -3.88 23.93
C SER A 39 -3.31 -4.40 24.63
N ASP A 40 -4.48 -3.87 24.28
CA ASP A 40 -5.78 -4.34 24.77
C ASP A 40 -6.88 -4.16 23.70
N PRO A 41 -6.86 -4.96 22.62
CA PRO A 41 -7.82 -4.82 21.54
C PRO A 41 -9.20 -5.30 21.96
N HIS A 42 -10.22 -4.50 21.63
CA HIS A 42 -11.62 -4.79 21.97
C HIS A 42 -11.97 -6.28 21.72
N PRO A 43 -12.58 -7.01 22.67
CA PRO A 43 -12.69 -8.48 22.59
C PRO A 43 -13.47 -8.98 21.37
N VAL A 44 -14.50 -8.26 20.93
CA VAL A 44 -15.32 -8.60 19.75
C VAL A 44 -14.88 -7.89 18.48
N LYS A 45 -14.65 -6.58 18.51
CA LYS A 45 -14.33 -5.79 17.32
C LYS A 45 -12.86 -5.90 16.90
N HIS A 46 -12.00 -6.38 17.82
CA HIS A 46 -10.55 -6.42 17.69
C HIS A 46 -9.97 -5.06 17.31
N GLU A 47 -10.56 -4.01 17.87
CA GLU A 47 -10.20 -2.62 17.62
C GLU A 47 -9.19 -2.14 18.65
N TRP A 48 -8.12 -1.53 18.16
CA TRP A 48 -7.12 -0.80 18.92
C TRP A 48 -6.38 0.13 17.94
N SER A 49 -5.90 1.26 18.41
CA SER A 49 -5.11 2.20 17.61
C SER A 49 -3.89 2.67 18.40
N PRO A 50 -2.70 2.72 17.77
CA PRO A 50 -1.56 3.43 18.33
C PRO A 50 -1.69 4.96 18.12
N VAL A 51 -2.61 5.41 17.27
CA VAL A 51 -2.78 6.82 16.89
C VAL A 51 -3.48 7.56 18.01
N VAL A 52 -2.78 8.55 18.56
CA VAL A 52 -3.33 9.46 19.56
C VAL A 52 -3.82 10.71 18.85
N TYR A 53 -5.06 11.09 19.16
CA TYR A 53 -5.67 12.30 18.65
C TYR A 53 -5.70 13.36 19.76
N ALA A 54 -5.17 14.53 19.46
CA ALA A 54 -5.36 15.72 20.27
C ALA A 54 -6.80 16.26 20.12
N SER A 55 -7.11 17.38 20.78
CA SER A 55 -8.34 18.11 20.53
C SER A 55 -8.50 18.43 19.04
N GLU A 56 -9.74 18.44 18.54
CA GLU A 56 -10.09 18.75 17.15
C GLU A 56 -9.70 17.68 16.10
N GLY A 57 -9.26 16.50 16.54
CA GLY A 57 -8.97 15.38 15.63
C GLY A 57 -7.61 15.49 14.93
N ILE A 58 -6.73 16.38 15.42
CA ILE A 58 -5.33 16.46 14.97
C ILE A 58 -4.55 15.30 15.59
N VAL A 59 -3.71 14.64 14.79
CA VAL A 59 -2.84 13.55 15.27
C VAL A 59 -1.74 14.11 16.16
N ASP A 60 -1.66 13.61 17.39
CA ASP A 60 -0.50 13.81 18.27
C ASP A 60 0.62 12.87 17.84
N ILE A 61 1.55 13.40 17.05
CA ILE A 61 2.65 12.63 16.47
C ILE A 61 3.56 12.04 17.56
N SER A 62 3.86 12.81 18.60
CA SER A 62 4.77 12.38 19.67
C SER A 62 4.17 11.23 20.46
N ALA A 63 2.93 11.37 20.94
CA ALA A 63 2.27 10.30 21.68
C ALA A 63 1.99 9.06 20.81
N SER A 64 1.68 9.26 19.52
CA SER A 64 1.52 8.15 18.58
C SER A 64 2.84 7.40 18.34
N LEU A 65 3.96 8.12 18.24
CA LEU A 65 5.28 7.53 18.08
C LEU A 65 5.66 6.70 19.31
N GLU A 66 5.43 7.21 20.52
CA GLU A 66 5.67 6.46 21.77
C GLU A 66 4.92 5.12 21.80
N ASN A 67 3.62 5.13 21.43
CA ASN A 67 2.83 3.90 21.33
C ASN A 67 3.39 2.93 20.28
N ILE A 68 3.79 3.43 19.11
CA ILE A 68 4.39 2.63 18.04
C ILE A 68 5.71 2.00 18.50
N GLU A 69 6.57 2.78 19.17
CA GLU A 69 7.85 2.31 19.69
C GLU A 69 7.68 1.25 20.78
N GLN A 70 6.72 1.45 21.69
CA GLN A 70 6.37 0.44 22.69
C GLN A 70 5.96 -0.89 22.04
N MET A 71 5.10 -0.84 21.02
CA MET A 71 4.68 -2.04 20.29
C MET A 71 5.82 -2.69 19.51
N ASN A 72 6.70 -1.88 18.90
CA ASN A 72 7.88 -2.35 18.20
C ASN A 72 8.87 -3.09 19.13
N GLN A 73 8.98 -2.66 20.38
CA GLN A 73 9.82 -3.32 21.39
C GLN A 73 9.19 -4.60 21.94
N ALA A 74 7.86 -4.62 22.11
CA ALA A 74 7.14 -5.74 22.71
C ALA A 74 6.92 -6.92 21.76
N HIS A 75 6.93 -6.68 20.44
CA HIS A 75 6.58 -7.69 19.45
C HIS A 75 7.52 -7.64 18.26
N GLU A 76 7.83 -8.79 17.66
CA GLU A 76 8.52 -8.86 16.36
C GLU A 76 7.56 -8.44 15.22
N MET A 77 6.33 -8.96 15.25
CA MET A 77 5.24 -8.56 14.37
C MET A 77 4.02 -8.16 15.19
N TRP A 78 3.44 -7.01 14.87
CA TRP A 78 2.18 -6.57 15.45
C TRP A 78 1.33 -5.88 14.38
N GLY A 79 0.10 -5.56 14.71
CA GLY A 79 -0.79 -4.83 13.85
C GLY A 79 -1.85 -4.09 14.62
N TRP A 80 -2.69 -3.37 13.90
CA TRP A 80 -3.84 -2.73 14.49
C TRP A 80 -4.97 -2.57 13.49
N LYS A 81 -6.14 -2.28 14.04
CA LYS A 81 -7.35 -2.03 13.29
C LYS A 81 -8.14 -0.97 14.02
N TYR A 82 -8.34 0.16 13.36
CA TYR A 82 -9.27 1.18 13.83
C TYR A 82 -9.82 1.93 12.62
N PRO A 83 -11.13 1.87 12.34
CA PRO A 83 -11.69 2.41 11.09
C PRO A 83 -11.36 3.88 10.83
N ALA A 84 -11.29 4.72 11.87
CA ALA A 84 -11.02 6.15 11.73
C ALA A 84 -9.56 6.46 11.34
N ASP A 85 -8.61 5.56 11.62
CA ASP A 85 -7.19 5.79 11.34
C ASP A 85 -6.90 5.93 9.86
N VAL A 86 -7.79 5.44 8.99
CA VAL A 86 -7.66 5.53 7.53
C VAL A 86 -7.41 6.97 7.05
N PHE A 87 -7.90 7.97 7.76
CA PHE A 87 -7.72 9.39 7.45
C PHE A 87 -6.44 10.00 8.03
N ALA A 88 -5.78 9.30 8.96
CA ALA A 88 -4.52 9.71 9.59
C ALA A 88 -3.29 8.96 9.04
N LEU A 89 -3.48 8.00 8.13
CA LEU A 89 -2.40 7.11 7.67
C LEU A 89 -1.25 7.83 7.00
N ASP A 90 -1.48 8.90 6.23
CA ASP A 90 -0.39 9.62 5.57
C ASP A 90 0.55 10.29 6.58
N THR A 91 0.03 10.65 7.76
CA THR A 91 0.80 11.19 8.88
C THR A 91 1.53 10.10 9.66
N ILE A 92 0.89 8.94 9.87
CA ILE A 92 1.38 7.88 10.76
C ILE A 92 2.28 6.87 10.06
N LEU A 93 2.01 6.48 8.81
CA LEU A 93 2.78 5.47 8.09
C LEU A 93 4.30 5.75 8.03
N PRO A 94 4.77 7.01 7.92
CA PRO A 94 6.21 7.29 8.00
C PRO A 94 6.86 6.89 9.33
N LEU A 95 6.11 6.81 10.43
CA LEU A 95 6.58 6.43 11.77
C LEU A 95 6.63 4.91 11.97
N VAL A 96 5.97 4.15 11.09
CA VAL A 96 5.75 2.72 11.27
C VAL A 96 6.88 1.94 10.58
N ARG A 97 7.39 0.90 11.26
CA ARG A 97 8.38 0.00 10.67
C ARG A 97 7.71 -0.98 9.71
N SER A 98 8.31 -1.14 8.53
CA SER A 98 7.94 -2.11 7.49
C SER A 98 6.41 -2.38 7.41
N PRO A 99 5.57 -1.37 7.15
CA PRO A 99 4.13 -1.56 7.21
C PRO A 99 3.65 -2.46 6.07
N GLY A 100 2.72 -3.37 6.36
CA GLY A 100 1.90 -4.10 5.40
C GLY A 100 0.44 -3.78 5.61
N ILE A 101 -0.29 -3.55 4.53
CA ILE A 101 -1.67 -3.06 4.59
C ILE A 101 -2.60 -4.14 4.08
N ILE A 102 -3.60 -4.51 4.87
CA ILE A 102 -4.66 -5.42 4.44
C ILE A 102 -5.94 -4.59 4.26
N VAL A 103 -6.39 -4.44 3.02
CA VAL A 103 -7.64 -3.74 2.69
C VAL A 103 -8.75 -4.76 2.49
N VAL A 104 -9.76 -4.67 3.34
CA VAL A 104 -10.97 -5.48 3.23
C VAL A 104 -12.01 -4.72 2.42
N THR A 105 -12.47 -5.34 1.33
CA THR A 105 -13.55 -4.82 0.50
C THR A 105 -14.81 -5.66 0.72
N ARG A 106 -15.96 -5.00 0.56
CA ARG A 106 -17.29 -5.59 0.65
C ARG A 106 -18.20 -4.80 -0.28
N ASP A 107 -19.19 -5.49 -0.84
CA ASP A 107 -20.21 -4.86 -1.67
C ASP A 107 -20.85 -3.67 -0.94
N LEU A 108 -20.99 -2.55 -1.64
CA LEU A 108 -21.44 -1.28 -1.06
C LEU A 108 -22.91 -1.31 -0.63
N VAL A 109 -23.75 -2.07 -1.34
CA VAL A 109 -25.16 -2.27 -0.97
C VAL A 109 -25.24 -3.12 0.29
N ASP A 110 -24.50 -4.24 0.36
CA ASP A 110 -24.45 -5.10 1.55
C ASP A 110 -23.95 -4.36 2.79
N LEU A 111 -22.96 -3.49 2.60
CA LEU A 111 -22.44 -2.60 3.65
C LEU A 111 -23.51 -1.66 4.17
N THR A 112 -24.19 -0.97 3.26
CA THR A 112 -25.22 0.01 3.60
C THR A 112 -26.39 -0.64 4.32
N LEU A 113 -26.88 -1.78 3.82
CA LEU A 113 -27.92 -2.56 4.49
C LEU A 113 -27.46 -3.09 5.86
N SER A 114 -26.18 -3.41 6.02
CA SER A 114 -25.62 -3.74 7.33
C SER A 114 -25.49 -2.52 8.24
N ALA A 115 -25.22 -1.32 7.72
CA ALA A 115 -25.14 -0.12 8.55
C ALA A 115 -26.54 0.26 9.06
N GLU A 116 -27.52 0.27 8.17
CA GLU A 116 -28.93 0.53 8.49
C GLU A 116 -29.46 -0.43 9.57
N ARG A 117 -29.21 -1.75 9.43
CA ARG A 117 -29.71 -2.76 10.38
C ARG A 117 -29.17 -2.60 11.80
N TYR A 118 -27.93 -2.11 11.96
CA TYR A 118 -27.23 -2.15 13.24
C TYR A 118 -26.88 -0.77 13.83
N GLY A 119 -26.95 0.28 13.03
CA GLY A 119 -26.60 1.65 13.42
C GLY A 119 -27.66 2.69 13.09
N GLU A 120 -28.80 2.27 12.52
CA GLU A 120 -29.93 3.16 12.16
C GLU A 120 -29.52 4.32 11.22
N THR A 121 -28.35 4.22 10.57
CA THR A 121 -27.90 5.18 9.56
C THR A 121 -28.81 5.09 8.34
N PRO A 122 -29.44 6.19 7.90
CA PRO A 122 -30.25 6.20 6.69
C PRO A 122 -29.46 5.68 5.49
N TRP A 123 -30.12 4.89 4.64
CA TRP A 123 -29.47 4.20 3.53
C TRP A 123 -28.66 5.14 2.64
N GLU A 124 -29.22 6.28 2.26
CA GLU A 124 -28.56 7.25 1.38
C GLU A 124 -27.30 7.88 1.99
N ILE A 125 -27.31 8.10 3.30
CA ILE A 125 -26.15 8.62 4.04
C ILE A 125 -25.09 7.54 4.14
N GLY A 126 -25.47 6.34 4.60
CA GLY A 126 -24.55 5.22 4.73
C GLY A 126 -23.91 4.81 3.40
N PHE A 127 -24.66 4.86 2.29
CA PHE A 127 -24.14 4.57 0.96
C PHE A 127 -23.06 5.58 0.55
N LEU A 128 -23.34 6.88 0.72
CA LEU A 128 -22.41 7.95 0.37
C LEU A 128 -21.14 7.90 1.23
N GLU A 129 -21.28 7.82 2.55
CA GLU A 129 -20.13 7.79 3.46
C GLU A 129 -19.22 6.58 3.21
N ASN A 130 -19.79 5.39 3.00
CA ASN A 130 -19.00 4.20 2.67
C ASN A 130 -18.31 4.32 1.31
N ALA A 131 -18.94 4.95 0.31
CA ALA A 131 -18.33 5.23 -0.97
C ALA A 131 -17.14 6.20 -0.83
N ASP A 132 -17.27 7.23 0.00
CA ASP A 132 -16.21 8.20 0.27
C ASP A 132 -15.01 7.55 0.94
N VAL A 133 -15.22 6.68 1.93
CA VAL A 133 -14.12 5.93 2.56
C VAL A 133 -13.40 5.03 1.55
N TYR A 134 -14.13 4.31 0.69
CA TYR A 134 -13.48 3.51 -0.36
C TYR A 134 -12.77 4.36 -1.41
N SER A 135 -13.32 5.52 -1.76
CA SER A 135 -12.69 6.48 -2.67
C SER A 135 -11.38 7.00 -2.08
N HIS A 136 -11.36 7.30 -0.78
CA HIS A 136 -10.16 7.70 -0.04
C HIS A 136 -9.12 6.57 -0.03
N ILE A 137 -9.48 5.36 0.40
CA ILE A 137 -8.59 4.19 0.39
C ILE A 137 -8.05 3.93 -1.03
N GLY A 138 -8.92 3.90 -2.03
CA GLY A 138 -8.56 3.66 -3.44
C GLY A 138 -7.61 4.71 -3.98
N THR A 139 -7.79 5.98 -3.58
CA THR A 139 -6.88 7.07 -3.92
C THR A 139 -5.50 6.83 -3.31
N GLN A 140 -5.44 6.44 -2.04
CA GLN A 140 -4.20 6.24 -1.31
C GLN A 140 -3.43 4.98 -1.71
N LEU A 141 -4.13 3.89 -2.04
CA LEU A 141 -3.54 2.67 -2.57
C LEU A 141 -2.66 2.88 -3.80
N ARG A 142 -2.90 3.96 -4.57
CA ARG A 142 -2.06 4.30 -5.72
C ARG A 142 -0.67 4.76 -5.31
N PHE A 143 -0.52 5.32 -4.11
CA PHE A 143 0.67 6.03 -3.65
C PHE A 143 1.33 5.43 -2.41
N TRP A 144 0.71 4.48 -1.72
CA TRP A 144 1.36 3.78 -0.62
C TRP A 144 2.52 2.88 -1.10
N PRO A 145 3.77 3.18 -0.71
CA PRO A 145 4.96 2.44 -1.13
C PRO A 145 5.17 1.17 -0.30
N TYR A 146 4.07 0.46 0.02
CA TYR A 146 4.05 -0.64 0.97
C TYR A 146 3.41 -1.89 0.36
N PRO A 147 3.74 -3.10 0.84
CA PRO A 147 2.97 -4.30 0.53
C PRO A 147 1.50 -4.11 0.91
N VAL A 148 0.59 -4.38 -0.03
CA VAL A 148 -0.84 -4.32 0.22
C VAL A 148 -1.51 -5.62 -0.19
N LEU A 149 -2.29 -6.21 0.70
CA LEU A 149 -3.20 -7.30 0.42
C LEU A 149 -4.63 -6.79 0.34
N VAL A 150 -5.27 -6.89 -0.83
CA VAL A 150 -6.70 -6.58 -0.99
C VAL A 150 -7.50 -7.88 -0.97
N VAL A 151 -8.49 -7.97 -0.08
CA VAL A 151 -9.34 -9.16 0.12
C VAL A 151 -10.81 -8.80 0.13
N SER A 152 -11.63 -9.63 -0.51
CA SER A 152 -13.08 -9.50 -0.49
C SER A 152 -13.67 -10.25 0.71
N PHE A 153 -14.53 -9.58 1.48
CA PHE A 153 -15.26 -10.18 2.59
C PHE A 153 -16.01 -11.46 2.18
N HIS A 154 -16.65 -11.44 1.00
CA HIS A 154 -17.39 -12.60 0.50
C HIS A 154 -16.48 -13.76 0.13
N GLU A 155 -15.29 -13.48 -0.42
CA GLU A 155 -14.30 -14.51 -0.74
C GLU A 155 -13.74 -15.15 0.53
N ILE A 156 -13.48 -14.34 1.58
CA ILE A 156 -13.03 -14.85 2.89
C ILE A 156 -14.02 -15.86 3.44
N LEU A 157 -15.32 -15.55 3.42
CA LEU A 157 -16.35 -16.45 3.93
C LEU A 157 -16.54 -17.70 3.06
N ALA A 158 -16.37 -17.58 1.75
CA ALA A 158 -16.52 -18.68 0.81
C ALA A 158 -15.34 -19.67 0.87
N LYS A 159 -14.13 -19.17 1.14
CA LYS A 159 -12.85 -19.90 1.06
C LYS A 159 -11.94 -19.55 2.24
N PRO A 160 -12.36 -19.86 3.48
CA PRO A 160 -11.64 -19.44 4.69
C PRO A 160 -10.24 -20.05 4.80
N ASP A 161 -10.02 -21.26 4.31
CA ASP A 161 -8.73 -21.94 4.25
C ASP A 161 -7.76 -21.25 3.28
N GLU A 162 -8.21 -20.96 2.06
CA GLU A 162 -7.40 -20.21 1.08
C GLU A 162 -7.04 -18.81 1.61
N PHE A 163 -7.95 -18.15 2.33
CA PHE A 163 -7.70 -16.86 2.95
C PHE A 163 -6.63 -16.93 4.05
N VAL A 164 -6.70 -17.93 4.94
CA VAL A 164 -5.70 -18.11 6.00
C VAL A 164 -4.31 -18.36 5.41
N GLU A 165 -4.21 -19.21 4.39
CA GLU A 165 -2.92 -19.45 3.70
C GLU A 165 -2.43 -18.19 2.96
N LEU A 166 -3.33 -17.42 2.36
CA LEU A 166 -2.99 -16.14 1.73
C LEU A 166 -2.43 -15.12 2.74
N LEU A 167 -3.02 -15.03 3.95
CA LEU A 167 -2.48 -14.19 5.04
C LEU A 167 -1.09 -14.67 5.47
N CYS A 168 -0.90 -15.97 5.69
CA CYS A 168 0.39 -16.52 6.09
C CYS A 168 1.47 -16.23 5.04
N SER A 169 1.14 -16.39 3.76
CA SER A 169 2.03 -16.08 2.64
C SER A 169 2.36 -14.59 2.53
N PHE A 170 1.36 -13.71 2.67
CA PHE A 170 1.56 -12.26 2.61
C PHE A 170 2.46 -11.74 3.75
N LEU A 171 2.26 -12.26 4.96
CA LEU A 171 3.02 -11.88 6.15
C LEU A 171 4.33 -12.66 6.30
N GLN A 172 4.54 -13.70 5.50
CA GLN A 172 5.68 -14.62 5.58
C GLN A 172 5.85 -15.26 6.97
N ILE A 173 4.73 -15.64 7.58
CA ILE A 173 4.68 -16.29 8.90
C ILE A 173 4.44 -17.80 8.76
N SER A 174 4.92 -18.56 9.76
CA SER A 174 4.72 -20.01 9.85
C SER A 174 4.00 -20.37 11.16
N PRO A 175 2.69 -20.06 11.28
CA PRO A 175 1.93 -20.37 12.48
C PRO A 175 1.81 -21.88 12.70
N THR A 176 1.57 -22.27 13.96
CA THR A 176 1.34 -23.66 14.33
C THR A 176 0.07 -24.21 13.66
N ARG A 177 -0.04 -25.53 13.59
CA ARG A 177 -1.24 -26.19 13.07
C ARG A 177 -2.50 -25.79 13.84
N GLU A 178 -2.40 -25.65 15.15
CA GLU A 178 -3.51 -25.22 16.03
C GLU A 178 -3.95 -23.80 15.71
N GLN A 179 -3.01 -22.85 15.62
CA GLN A 179 -3.31 -21.46 15.23
C GLN A 179 -3.99 -21.35 13.86
N LYS A 180 -3.55 -22.15 12.88
CA LYS A 180 -4.21 -22.20 11.57
C LYS A 180 -5.64 -22.76 11.66
N GLN A 181 -5.85 -23.79 12.48
CA GLN A 181 -7.17 -24.36 12.70
C GLN A 181 -8.11 -23.38 13.41
N ASP A 182 -7.62 -22.66 14.41
CA ASP A 182 -8.36 -21.61 15.10
C ASP A 182 -8.73 -20.47 14.15
N ALA A 183 -7.79 -20.03 13.32
CA ALA A 183 -8.03 -19.01 12.31
C ALA A 183 -9.06 -19.45 11.27
N PHE A 184 -8.99 -20.70 10.79
CA PHE A 184 -9.99 -21.27 9.90
C PHE A 184 -11.38 -21.34 10.55
N ALA A 185 -11.45 -21.86 11.77
CA ALA A 185 -12.69 -21.97 12.52
C ALA A 185 -13.32 -20.61 12.79
N PHE A 186 -12.50 -19.58 13.05
CA PHE A 186 -12.96 -18.20 13.24
C PHE A 186 -13.65 -17.63 12.00
N ASN A 187 -13.22 -18.02 10.80
CA ASN A 187 -13.81 -17.57 9.53
C ASN A 187 -15.00 -18.44 9.07
N SER A 188 -15.27 -19.57 9.74
CA SER A 188 -16.25 -20.54 9.26
C SER A 188 -17.69 -20.00 9.41
N PRO A 189 -18.48 -19.97 8.32
CA PRO A 189 -19.82 -19.35 8.29
C PRO A 189 -20.88 -20.06 9.15
N GLU A 190 -20.55 -21.23 9.73
CA GLU A 190 -21.45 -22.01 10.60
C GLU A 190 -21.84 -21.29 11.91
N ARG A 191 -21.32 -20.07 12.16
CA ARG A 191 -21.74 -19.17 13.25
C ARG A 191 -22.45 -17.88 12.82
N ASN A 192 -23.00 -17.82 11.60
CA ASN A 192 -23.92 -16.84 10.99
C ASN A 192 -23.38 -16.30 9.65
N ALA A 193 -23.75 -16.94 8.53
CA ALA A 193 -23.69 -16.29 7.22
C ALA A 193 -24.78 -16.80 6.27
N TYR A 194 -25.38 -15.84 5.56
CA TYR A 194 -26.49 -15.95 4.62
C TYR A 194 -26.09 -16.70 3.32
N ARG A 195 -27.06 -17.42 2.72
CA ARG A 195 -26.94 -18.11 1.42
C ARG A 195 -27.31 -17.19 0.25
N SER A 196 -26.80 -17.47 -0.95
CA SER A 196 -27.27 -16.87 -2.20
C SER A 196 -28.26 -17.76 -2.97
N VAL A 197 -29.20 -17.11 -3.65
CA VAL A 197 -30.22 -17.67 -4.55
C VAL A 197 -29.77 -17.45 -5.99
N GLY A 198 -29.98 -18.47 -6.84
CA GLY A 198 -29.56 -18.49 -8.23
C GLY A 198 -30.32 -17.54 -9.16
N ALA A 199 -29.69 -17.26 -10.31
CA ALA A 199 -30.37 -16.77 -11.49
C ALA A 199 -29.65 -17.33 -12.74
N THR A 200 -30.40 -18.06 -13.55
CA THR A 200 -30.00 -18.59 -14.85
C THR A 200 -30.36 -17.60 -15.94
N THR A 201 -29.35 -17.25 -16.74
CA THR A 201 -29.39 -16.57 -18.05
C THR A 201 -29.80 -15.09 -18.08
N ARG A 202 -28.80 -14.22 -18.33
CA ARG A 202 -28.98 -12.86 -18.85
C ARG A 202 -28.58 -12.83 -20.32
N THR A 203 -29.40 -12.16 -21.12
CA THR A 203 -29.11 -11.79 -22.51
C THR A 203 -27.80 -11.01 -22.56
N LEU A 204 -26.84 -11.50 -23.34
CA LEU A 204 -25.48 -10.98 -23.40
C LEU A 204 -25.43 -9.73 -24.30
N ILE A 205 -24.87 -8.64 -23.79
CA ILE A 205 -24.32 -7.56 -24.63
C ILE A 205 -23.31 -8.22 -25.59
N ALA A 206 -23.37 -7.88 -26.87
CA ALA A 206 -22.40 -8.42 -27.82
C ALA A 206 -20.98 -8.03 -27.36
N PRO A 207 -20.03 -8.97 -27.24
CA PRO A 207 -18.69 -8.69 -26.70
C PRO A 207 -17.97 -7.51 -27.37
N GLY A 208 -18.24 -7.25 -28.66
CA GLY A 208 -17.66 -6.14 -29.40
C GLY A 208 -18.15 -4.75 -29.00
N ASP A 209 -19.38 -4.63 -28.50
CA ASP A 209 -19.90 -3.34 -28.01
C ASP A 209 -19.30 -3.00 -26.66
N LEU A 210 -19.14 -4.00 -25.79
CA LEU A 210 -18.48 -3.84 -24.49
C LEU A 210 -17.01 -3.45 -24.64
N GLN A 211 -16.32 -3.99 -25.65
CA GLN A 211 -14.90 -3.69 -25.88
C GLN A 211 -14.67 -2.22 -26.23
N LYS A 212 -15.54 -1.60 -27.04
CA LYS A 212 -15.42 -0.17 -27.40
C LYS A 212 -15.58 0.74 -26.19
N ASP A 213 -16.56 0.45 -25.33
CA ASP A 213 -16.78 1.22 -24.09
C ASP A 213 -15.60 1.06 -23.13
N VAL A 214 -15.06 -0.16 -23.02
CA VAL A 214 -13.86 -0.45 -22.23
C VAL A 214 -12.66 0.33 -22.75
N ASP A 215 -12.43 0.37 -24.07
CA ASP A 215 -11.32 1.09 -24.68
C ASP A 215 -11.47 2.61 -24.54
N ALA A 216 -12.68 3.16 -24.68
CA ALA A 216 -12.96 4.58 -24.47
C ALA A 216 -12.72 5.00 -23.01
N LEU A 217 -13.21 4.20 -22.04
CA LEU A 217 -12.95 4.42 -20.62
C LEU A 217 -11.46 4.27 -20.28
N ALA A 218 -10.78 3.30 -20.90
CA ALA A 218 -9.36 3.11 -20.70
C ALA A 218 -8.55 4.32 -21.17
N ALA A 219 -8.85 4.87 -22.35
CA ALA A 219 -8.18 6.06 -22.86
C ALA A 219 -8.36 7.26 -21.90
N LEU A 220 -9.57 7.46 -21.36
CA LEU A 220 -9.84 8.50 -20.36
C LEU A 220 -9.03 8.28 -19.07
N HIS A 221 -9.05 7.06 -18.54
CA HIS A 221 -8.32 6.70 -17.32
C HIS A 221 -6.81 6.85 -17.49
N ILE A 222 -6.26 6.33 -18.59
CA ILE A 222 -4.83 6.40 -18.88
C ILE A 222 -4.38 7.85 -18.95
N ARG A 223 -5.11 8.71 -19.68
CA ARG A 223 -4.79 10.15 -19.75
C ARG A 223 -4.85 10.81 -18.38
N ARG A 224 -5.95 10.63 -17.64
CA ARG A 224 -6.15 11.23 -16.32
C ARG A 224 -5.05 10.83 -15.33
N TYR A 225 -4.76 9.54 -15.24
CA TYR A 225 -3.79 9.03 -14.27
C TYR A 225 -2.34 9.30 -14.69
N THR A 226 -2.05 9.39 -15.98
CA THR A 226 -0.74 9.85 -16.45
C THR A 226 -0.46 11.26 -15.95
N GLN A 227 -1.42 12.18 -16.09
CA GLN A 227 -1.26 13.57 -15.62
C GLN A 227 -1.07 13.65 -14.09
N ASP A 228 -1.87 12.91 -13.32
CA ASP A 228 -1.74 12.84 -11.86
C ASP A 228 -0.35 12.30 -11.45
N TYR A 229 0.12 11.24 -12.09
CA TYR A 229 1.43 10.67 -11.79
C TYR A 229 2.58 11.59 -12.18
N VAL A 230 2.48 12.31 -13.32
CA VAL A 230 3.50 13.29 -13.73
C VAL A 230 3.62 14.41 -12.70
N GLY A 231 2.50 14.98 -12.27
CA GLY A 231 2.51 16.04 -11.25
C GLY A 231 3.13 15.57 -9.93
N ARG A 232 2.75 14.37 -9.46
CA ARG A 232 3.30 13.80 -8.21
C ARG A 232 4.77 13.42 -8.32
N PHE A 233 5.20 12.90 -9.47
CA PHE A 233 6.60 12.55 -9.69
C PHE A 233 7.50 13.79 -9.63
N ALA A 234 7.11 14.90 -10.25
CA ALA A 234 7.88 16.15 -10.21
C ALA A 234 8.08 16.67 -8.78
N GLY A 235 7.02 16.67 -7.97
CA GLY A 235 7.11 17.03 -6.54
C GLY A 235 8.00 16.07 -5.76
N MET A 236 7.78 14.76 -5.92
CA MET A 236 8.55 13.73 -5.22
C MET A 236 10.04 13.74 -5.58
N LYS A 237 10.37 14.01 -6.85
CA LYS A 237 11.75 14.16 -7.33
C LYS A 237 12.42 15.33 -6.61
N THR A 238 11.75 16.47 -6.53
CA THR A 238 12.25 17.66 -5.84
C THR A 238 12.49 17.39 -4.36
N ASP A 239 11.55 16.75 -3.68
CA ASP A 239 11.69 16.36 -2.27
C ASP A 239 12.89 15.41 -2.06
N THR A 240 13.04 14.43 -2.95
CA THR A 240 14.13 13.44 -2.90
C THR A 240 15.49 14.12 -3.11
N ALA A 241 15.60 15.00 -4.10
CA ALA A 241 16.82 15.76 -4.36
C ALA A 241 17.23 16.64 -3.16
N THR A 242 16.24 17.28 -2.51
CA THR A 242 16.46 18.06 -1.29
C THR A 242 16.99 17.18 -0.15
N ALA A 243 16.33 16.04 0.12
CA ALA A 243 16.76 15.10 1.15
C ALA A 243 18.18 14.56 0.90
N LEU A 244 18.51 14.23 -0.36
CA LEU A 244 19.86 13.82 -0.76
C LEU A 244 20.89 14.93 -0.53
N SER A 245 20.54 16.18 -0.83
CA SER A 245 21.44 17.32 -0.64
C SER A 245 21.73 17.56 0.84
N MET A 246 20.71 17.49 1.69
CA MET A 246 20.87 17.57 3.16
C MET A 246 21.74 16.42 3.68
N LEU A 247 21.49 15.19 3.22
CA LEU A 247 22.25 14.02 3.67
C LEU A 247 23.72 14.10 3.22
N ALA A 248 23.99 14.60 2.01
CA ALA A 248 25.35 14.82 1.52
C ALA A 248 26.16 15.80 2.40
N GLN A 249 25.50 16.85 2.91
CA GLN A 249 26.14 17.79 3.83
C GLN A 249 26.55 17.10 5.14
N HIS A 250 25.69 16.25 5.71
CA HIS A 250 26.02 15.48 6.91
C HIS A 250 27.14 14.44 6.67
N LEU A 251 27.10 13.72 5.54
CA LEU A 251 28.09 12.69 5.20
C LEU A 251 29.48 13.25 4.87
N THR A 252 29.61 14.56 4.61
CA THR A 252 30.93 15.18 4.45
C THR A 252 31.79 14.99 5.71
N ALA A 253 31.16 14.91 6.89
CA ALA A 253 31.82 14.63 8.16
C ALA A 253 31.97 13.12 8.46
N ALA A 254 31.17 12.26 7.82
CA ALA A 254 31.12 10.82 8.07
C ALA A 254 30.78 10.03 6.79
N PRO A 255 31.72 9.93 5.83
CA PRO A 255 31.45 9.40 4.49
C PRO A 255 31.08 7.91 4.47
N GLU A 256 31.41 7.18 5.55
CA GLU A 256 31.18 5.74 5.68
C GLU A 256 29.99 5.37 6.57
N ASP A 257 29.02 6.25 6.77
CA ASP A 257 27.86 5.95 7.61
C ASP A 257 27.11 4.69 7.13
N GLU A 258 27.16 3.64 7.96
CA GLU A 258 26.59 2.32 7.66
C GLU A 258 25.07 2.37 7.41
N ARG A 259 24.35 3.34 7.97
CA ARG A 259 22.91 3.50 7.76
C ARG A 259 22.62 3.88 6.31
N VAL A 260 23.42 4.78 5.74
CA VAL A 260 23.26 5.21 4.35
C VAL A 260 23.65 4.08 3.39
N LYS A 261 24.70 3.32 3.70
CA LYS A 261 25.06 2.11 2.96
C LYS A 261 23.92 1.08 2.99
N ALA A 262 23.30 0.85 4.15
CA ALA A 262 22.16 -0.07 4.28
C ALA A 262 20.96 0.35 3.42
N ILE A 263 20.65 1.65 3.34
CA ILE A 263 19.60 2.15 2.42
C ILE A 263 19.98 1.84 0.97
N ALA A 264 21.22 2.11 0.56
CA ALA A 264 21.68 1.85 -0.80
C ALA A 264 21.56 0.35 -1.16
N THR A 265 22.06 -0.52 -0.29
CA THR A 265 21.97 -1.99 -0.46
C THR A 265 20.54 -2.49 -0.64
N ARG A 266 19.56 -1.87 0.04
CA ARG A 266 18.14 -2.25 -0.06
C ARG A 266 17.46 -1.71 -1.33
N PHE A 267 17.83 -0.52 -1.79
CA PHE A 267 17.14 0.14 -2.91
C PHE A 267 17.75 -0.12 -4.28
N VAL A 268 19.06 -0.27 -4.39
CA VAL A 268 19.74 -0.55 -5.67
C VAL A 268 19.10 -1.75 -6.37
N PRO A 269 18.92 -2.93 -5.74
CA PRO A 269 18.31 -4.08 -6.41
C PRO A 269 16.88 -3.82 -6.90
N LYS A 270 16.09 -3.03 -6.16
CA LYS A 270 14.70 -2.69 -6.53
C LYS A 270 14.64 -1.82 -7.78
N PHE A 271 15.52 -0.82 -7.88
CA PHE A 271 15.61 0.03 -9.07
C PHE A 271 16.25 -0.71 -10.26
N SER A 272 17.24 -1.57 -10.01
CA SER A 272 17.82 -2.44 -11.04
C SER A 272 16.78 -3.38 -11.65
N LYS A 273 15.98 -4.04 -10.81
CA LYS A 273 14.88 -4.90 -11.26
C LYS A 273 13.83 -4.11 -12.05
N PHE A 274 13.44 -2.93 -11.57
CA PHE A 274 12.52 -2.08 -12.32
C PHE A 274 13.08 -1.70 -13.69
N SER A 275 14.37 -1.32 -13.76
CA SER A 275 15.07 -1.02 -15.00
C SER A 275 15.06 -2.20 -15.98
N SER A 276 15.31 -3.43 -15.52
CA SER A 276 15.26 -4.61 -16.40
C SER A 276 13.86 -4.89 -16.93
N ASP A 277 12.82 -4.63 -16.12
CA ASP A 277 11.42 -4.83 -16.50
C ASP A 277 10.91 -3.81 -17.55
N LEU A 278 11.66 -2.72 -17.78
CA LEU A 278 11.34 -1.77 -18.85
C LEU A 278 11.61 -2.35 -20.25
N SER A 279 12.59 -3.25 -20.38
CA SER A 279 13.30 -3.52 -21.64
C SER A 279 12.59 -4.35 -22.73
N PRO A 280 11.57 -5.21 -22.49
CA PRO A 280 11.01 -6.02 -23.61
C PRO A 280 9.82 -5.40 -24.36
N ALA A 281 9.03 -4.55 -23.73
CA ALA A 281 7.75 -4.08 -24.30
C ALA A 281 7.85 -2.77 -25.10
N ALA A 282 9.05 -2.19 -25.17
CA ALA A 282 9.32 -0.90 -25.80
C ALA A 282 10.61 -0.99 -26.62
N ALA A 283 10.64 -1.86 -27.62
CA ALA A 283 11.79 -2.04 -28.52
C ALA A 283 12.16 -0.77 -29.31
N SER A 284 11.35 0.29 -29.26
CA SER A 284 11.69 1.64 -29.75
C SER A 284 12.33 2.55 -28.68
N VAL A 285 12.48 2.08 -27.43
CA VAL A 285 13.03 2.80 -26.27
C VAL A 285 14.35 2.13 -25.83
N GLU A 286 15.21 1.80 -26.78
CA GLU A 286 16.50 1.12 -26.53
C GLU A 286 17.56 1.98 -25.80
N THR A 287 17.26 3.24 -25.45
CA THR A 287 18.24 4.16 -24.84
C THR A 287 18.02 4.48 -23.36
N CYS A 288 17.00 3.90 -22.71
CA CYS A 288 16.60 4.31 -21.37
C CYS A 288 16.96 3.33 -20.24
N ALA A 289 17.80 2.32 -20.46
CA ALA A 289 18.30 1.50 -19.36
C ALA A 289 19.27 2.35 -18.53
N PRO A 290 18.93 2.76 -17.29
CA PRO A 290 19.90 3.37 -16.42
C PRO A 290 21.07 2.42 -16.20
N GLY A 291 22.28 2.88 -16.57
CA GLY A 291 23.49 2.12 -16.28
C GLY A 291 23.50 1.74 -14.80
N LEU A 292 23.87 0.51 -14.45
CA LEU A 292 24.00 0.16 -13.04
C LEU A 292 25.07 1.06 -12.40
N PRO A 293 24.94 1.40 -11.10
CA PRO A 293 26.01 2.06 -10.38
C PRO A 293 27.31 1.27 -10.55
N ARG A 294 28.43 1.96 -10.77
CA ARG A 294 29.74 1.30 -10.88
C ARG A 294 30.17 0.84 -9.49
N ASP A 295 30.82 -0.32 -9.41
CA ASP A 295 31.46 -0.78 -8.17
C ASP A 295 32.37 0.32 -7.62
N GLY A 296 32.23 0.62 -6.33
CA GLY A 296 32.99 1.65 -5.64
C GLY A 296 32.40 3.06 -5.65
N MET A 297 31.22 3.30 -6.24
CA MET A 297 30.53 4.59 -6.10
C MET A 297 30.15 4.86 -4.64
N ALA A 298 30.30 6.12 -4.22
CA ALA A 298 29.82 6.53 -2.90
C ALA A 298 28.28 6.42 -2.85
N PRO A 299 27.66 6.01 -1.73
CA PRO A 299 26.20 5.82 -1.63
C PRO A 299 25.38 7.02 -2.11
N ILE A 300 25.85 8.24 -1.88
CA ILE A 300 25.17 9.45 -2.33
C ILE A 300 25.15 9.62 -3.86
N GLU A 301 26.23 9.22 -4.53
CA GLU A 301 26.34 9.24 -5.99
C GLU A 301 25.42 8.19 -6.61
N VAL A 302 25.31 7.02 -5.96
CA VAL A 302 24.37 5.97 -6.33
C VAL A 302 22.93 6.51 -6.32
N PHE A 303 22.52 7.24 -5.29
CA PHE A 303 21.16 7.79 -5.22
C PHE A 303 20.90 8.89 -6.24
N ARG A 304 21.86 9.79 -6.49
CA ARG A 304 21.73 10.80 -7.56
C ARG A 304 21.56 10.15 -8.92
N HIS A 305 22.37 9.12 -9.19
CA HIS A 305 22.27 8.35 -10.42
C HIS A 305 20.92 7.65 -10.56
N ILE A 306 20.39 7.05 -9.48
CA ILE A 306 19.03 6.48 -9.44
C ILE A 306 17.96 7.54 -9.72
N LEU A 307 18.10 8.76 -9.18
CA LEU A 307 17.12 9.83 -9.40
C LEU A 307 17.08 10.28 -10.86
N ASP A 308 18.25 10.52 -11.45
CA ASP A 308 18.37 10.94 -12.87
C ASP A 308 17.89 9.85 -13.83
N ALA A 309 18.25 8.60 -13.51
CA ALA A 309 17.75 7.41 -14.18
C ALA A 309 16.22 7.33 -14.17
N SER A 310 15.64 7.57 -12.99
CA SER A 310 14.20 7.49 -12.79
C SER A 310 13.46 8.56 -13.58
N GLU A 311 14.01 9.78 -13.62
CA GLU A 311 13.45 10.87 -14.42
C GLU A 311 13.40 10.53 -15.91
N ARG A 312 14.53 10.10 -16.50
CA ARG A 312 14.57 9.77 -17.94
C ARG A 312 13.58 8.68 -18.31
N ALA A 313 13.50 7.63 -17.50
CA ALA A 313 12.55 6.55 -17.71
C ALA A 313 11.10 7.02 -17.56
N PHE A 314 10.81 7.84 -16.55
CA PHE A 314 9.49 8.40 -16.31
C PHE A 314 9.04 9.30 -17.48
N GLU A 315 9.89 10.24 -17.91
CA GLU A 315 9.62 11.11 -19.06
C GLU A 315 9.38 10.32 -20.34
N SER A 316 10.19 9.29 -20.60
CA SER A 316 10.02 8.43 -21.76
C SER A 316 8.65 7.74 -21.77
N ILE A 317 8.26 7.11 -20.66
CA ILE A 317 6.97 6.42 -20.55
C ILE A 317 5.81 7.42 -20.65
N SER A 318 5.91 8.58 -19.98
CA SER A 318 4.90 9.64 -20.03
C SER A 318 4.71 10.17 -21.45
N ARG A 319 5.80 10.32 -22.23
CA ARG A 319 5.72 10.72 -23.64
C ARG A 319 4.99 9.68 -24.47
N SER A 320 5.35 8.40 -24.35
CA SER A 320 4.63 7.31 -25.03
C SER A 320 3.14 7.27 -24.68
N LEU A 321 2.78 7.53 -23.43
CA LEU A 321 1.38 7.62 -22.99
C LEU A 321 0.65 8.85 -23.54
N HIS A 322 1.37 9.95 -23.76
CA HIS A 322 0.84 11.18 -24.33
C HIS A 322 0.58 11.07 -25.83
N ASP A 323 1.50 10.43 -26.57
CA ASP A 323 1.43 10.27 -28.02
C ASP A 323 0.22 9.43 -28.46
N GLY A 324 -0.30 8.58 -27.57
CA GLY A 324 -1.57 7.86 -27.76
C GLY A 324 -1.49 6.66 -28.71
N ASP A 325 -0.32 6.33 -29.24
CA ASP A 325 -0.11 5.22 -30.17
C ASP A 325 0.14 3.89 -29.42
N TYR A 326 -0.89 3.41 -28.73
CA TYR A 326 -0.86 2.15 -27.99
C TYR A 326 -2.23 1.48 -27.91
N THR A 327 -2.22 0.16 -27.74
CA THR A 327 -3.43 -0.58 -27.34
C THR A 327 -3.77 -0.31 -25.88
N THR A 328 -5.04 -0.46 -25.50
CA THR A 328 -5.50 -0.38 -24.10
C THR A 328 -4.63 -1.18 -23.12
N ALA A 329 -4.27 -2.40 -23.49
CA ALA A 329 -3.42 -3.27 -22.68
C ALA A 329 -2.01 -2.69 -22.48
N VAL A 330 -1.40 -2.16 -23.54
CA VAL A 330 -0.09 -1.51 -23.49
C VAL A 330 -0.16 -0.22 -22.66
N GLY A 331 -1.20 0.60 -22.83
CA GLY A 331 -1.38 1.82 -22.06
C GLY A 331 -1.50 1.57 -20.55
N TYR A 332 -2.28 0.56 -20.14
CA TYR A 332 -2.35 0.16 -18.72
C TYR A 332 -1.03 -0.42 -18.19
N LEU A 333 -0.29 -1.16 -19.02
CA LEU A 333 1.04 -1.65 -18.65
C LEU A 333 2.01 -0.48 -18.39
N LEU A 334 2.06 0.51 -19.29
CA LEU A 334 2.87 1.72 -19.14
C LEU A 334 2.44 2.53 -17.90
N LEU A 335 1.13 2.66 -17.65
CA LEU A 335 0.61 3.34 -16.47
C LEU A 335 1.02 2.63 -15.16
N ARG A 336 1.01 1.29 -15.15
CA ARG A 336 1.52 0.49 -14.02
C ARG A 336 3.02 0.72 -13.81
N LYS A 337 3.81 0.85 -14.88
CA LYS A 337 5.24 1.18 -14.81
C LYS A 337 5.47 2.59 -14.22
N LEU A 338 4.73 3.62 -14.64
CA LEU A 338 4.79 4.96 -14.03
C LEU A 338 4.46 4.91 -12.54
N ARG A 339 3.35 4.27 -12.17
CA ARG A 339 2.97 4.10 -10.76
C ARG A 339 4.10 3.43 -9.98
N ARG A 340 4.67 2.35 -10.51
CA ARG A 340 5.71 1.61 -9.82
C ARG A 340 6.97 2.45 -9.59
N MET A 341 7.40 3.22 -10.58
CA MET A 341 8.51 4.16 -10.42
C MET A 341 8.23 5.17 -9.31
N LEU A 342 7.03 5.77 -9.32
CA LEU A 342 6.62 6.73 -8.30
C LEU A 342 6.65 6.12 -6.90
N LEU A 343 6.15 4.88 -6.72
CA LEU A 343 6.20 4.19 -5.43
C LEU A 343 7.63 3.93 -4.95
N LEU A 344 8.54 3.53 -5.84
CA LEU A 344 9.96 3.35 -5.49
C LEU A 344 10.60 4.67 -5.05
N LEU A 345 10.26 5.77 -5.72
CA LEU A 345 10.77 7.09 -5.37
C LEU A 345 10.21 7.59 -4.03
N ILE A 346 8.90 7.42 -3.77
CA ILE A 346 8.28 7.73 -2.46
C ILE A 346 8.97 6.93 -1.35
N SER A 347 9.19 5.63 -1.58
CA SER A 347 9.86 4.75 -0.64
C SER A 347 11.30 5.22 -0.34
N LEU A 348 12.08 5.54 -1.38
CA LEU A 348 13.44 6.06 -1.23
C LEU A 348 13.45 7.37 -0.43
N ARG A 349 12.58 8.32 -0.81
CA ARG A 349 12.47 9.62 -0.14
C ARG A 349 12.15 9.47 1.35
N THR A 350 11.21 8.58 1.68
CA THR A 350 10.82 8.31 3.07
C THR A 350 11.98 7.79 3.89
N GLU A 351 12.76 6.86 3.35
CA GLU A 351 13.91 6.27 4.06
C GLU A 351 15.08 7.26 4.21
N LEU A 352 15.31 8.14 3.22
CA LEU A 352 16.27 9.23 3.34
C LEU A 352 15.85 10.23 4.43
N GLN A 353 14.57 10.56 4.54
CA GLN A 353 14.05 11.44 5.59
C GLN A 353 14.19 10.83 6.99
N LYS A 354 13.87 9.54 7.15
CA LYS A 354 14.13 8.82 8.41
C LYS A 354 15.61 8.87 8.79
N CYS A 355 16.50 8.68 7.83
CA CYS A 355 17.93 8.78 8.05
C CYS A 355 18.35 10.18 8.54
N LEU A 356 17.83 11.24 7.90
CA LEU A 356 18.07 12.63 8.30
C LEU A 356 17.58 12.93 9.73
N GLN A 357 16.43 12.40 10.14
CA GLN A 357 15.92 12.59 11.49
C GLN A 357 16.87 12.04 12.57
N LEU A 358 17.62 10.97 12.26
CA LEU A 358 18.62 10.41 13.17
C LEU A 358 19.91 11.25 13.27
N PHE A 359 20.10 12.24 12.38
CA PHE A 359 21.20 13.22 12.46
C PHE A 359 20.78 14.53 13.12
N ALA A 360 19.48 14.76 13.33
CA ALA A 360 19.03 15.94 14.03
C ALA A 360 19.57 15.90 15.48
N PRO A 361 20.17 16.99 15.98
CA PRO A 361 20.56 17.05 17.38
C PRO A 361 19.32 16.80 18.23
N ALA A 362 19.45 15.95 19.26
CA ALA A 362 18.37 15.75 20.23
C ALA A 362 17.98 17.12 20.78
N SER A 363 16.78 17.59 20.46
CA SER A 363 16.24 18.84 20.99
C SER A 363 16.08 18.68 22.50
N GLY A 364 17.11 19.07 23.24
CA GLY A 364 17.15 19.02 24.71
C GLY A 364 16.44 20.19 25.37
#